data_AF-A0A9X0CID7-F1
#
_entry.id   AF-A0A9X0CID7-F1
#
_cell.length_a   1.000
_cell.length_b   1.000
_cell.length_c   1.000
_cell.angle_alpha   90.00
_cell.angle_beta   90.00
_cell.angle_gamma   90.00
#
_symmetry.space_group_name_H-M   'P 1'
#
loop_
_entity.id
_entity.type
_entity.pdbx_description
1 polymer ?
#
loop_
_entity_poly.entity_id
_entity_poly.type
_entity_poly.pdbx_seq_one_letter_code
_entity_poly.pdbx_strand_id
1 'polypeptide(L)'
;MAARNSKHSAKDLNNSVSSTPIKPIASAKQVKVNDEELDLKKMFELMAQMNTKLDKLDKIERHLASVDQDIKDLKESYTFVNATADELKRAKRHKNYSIKSLEESIARIEAKNATLTKELNDIRAHSMRNNLVFYNLPEVEKEDPFVTVREVLANKMRIDEK
;
A
#
# COMPACT_ATOMS: atom_id res chain seq x y z
N MET A 1 5.16 -17.57 -6.08
CA MET A 1 6.55 -17.90 -6.49
C MET A 1 7.40 -17.99 -5.23
N ALA A 2 8.17 -19.06 -5.10
CA ALA A 2 8.78 -19.52 -3.85
C ALA A 2 10.04 -18.74 -3.45
N ALA A 3 10.16 -18.42 -2.16
CA ALA A 3 11.38 -17.88 -1.54
C ALA A 3 12.44 -18.98 -1.42
N ARG A 4 13.63 -18.77 -1.99
CA ARG A 4 14.79 -19.67 -1.81
C ARG A 4 15.67 -19.15 -0.67
N ASN A 5 15.63 -19.88 0.44
CA ASN A 5 16.59 -19.79 1.53
C ASN A 5 17.98 -20.23 1.04
N SER A 6 18.95 -19.32 1.03
CA SER A 6 20.37 -19.66 0.87
C SER A 6 20.95 -19.94 2.26
N LYS A 7 20.89 -21.20 2.70
CA LYS A 7 21.65 -21.68 3.86
C LYS A 7 23.07 -21.99 3.38
N HIS A 8 24.06 -21.20 3.78
CA HIS A 8 25.45 -21.61 3.63
C HIS A 8 25.74 -22.79 4.57
N SER A 9 26.26 -23.87 3.99
CA SER A 9 26.57 -25.13 4.67
C SER A 9 27.89 -24.98 5.43
N ALA A 10 27.93 -25.39 6.70
CA ALA A 10 29.12 -25.35 7.56
C ALA A 10 30.27 -26.29 7.13
N LYS A 11 30.24 -26.82 5.90
CA LYS A 11 31.25 -27.75 5.35
C LYS A 11 32.40 -27.06 4.61
N ASP A 12 32.34 -25.74 4.41
CA ASP A 12 33.36 -25.01 3.62
C ASP A 12 34.55 -24.50 4.48
N LEU A 13 34.66 -24.90 5.75
CA LEU A 13 35.68 -24.38 6.68
C LEU A 13 36.84 -25.35 6.99
N ASN A 14 37.09 -26.37 6.17
CA ASN A 14 38.16 -27.33 6.49
C ASN A 14 39.06 -27.66 5.29
N ASN A 15 39.89 -26.69 4.89
CA ASN A 15 41.06 -26.92 4.05
C ASN A 15 42.34 -26.85 4.91
N SER A 16 42.47 -27.77 5.86
CA SER A 16 43.72 -27.99 6.59
C SER A 16 44.52 -29.07 5.85
N VAL A 17 45.48 -28.65 5.03
CA VAL A 17 46.38 -29.55 4.31
C VAL A 17 47.59 -29.83 5.20
N SER A 18 47.70 -31.11 5.58
CA SER A 18 48.81 -31.80 6.23
C SER A 18 50.22 -31.24 5.95
N SER A 19 51.05 -31.17 7.00
CA SER A 19 52.51 -31.14 6.84
C SER A 19 53.16 -32.09 7.86
N THR A 20 53.88 -33.07 7.33
CA THR A 20 54.58 -34.13 8.05
C THR A 20 55.87 -33.63 8.73
N PRO A 21 56.41 -34.37 9.73
CA PRO A 21 57.64 -34.00 10.41
C PRO A 21 58.86 -34.22 9.51
N ILE A 22 59.69 -33.18 9.34
CA ILE A 22 60.99 -33.26 8.66
C ILE A 22 62.04 -33.75 9.68
N LYS A 23 62.79 -34.82 9.35
CA LYS A 23 63.97 -35.27 10.12
C LYS A 23 65.14 -34.29 9.98
N PRO A 24 66.00 -34.13 11.01
CA PRO A 24 67.09 -33.17 10.96
C PRO A 24 68.25 -33.68 10.09
N ILE A 25 68.74 -32.82 9.20
CA ILE A 25 70.02 -33.01 8.51
C ILE A 25 71.08 -32.31 9.38
N ALA A 26 71.97 -33.11 9.99
CA ALA A 26 73.19 -32.61 10.61
C ALA A 26 74.19 -32.25 9.51
N SER A 27 74.84 -31.09 9.61
CA SER A 27 76.19 -30.80 9.09
C SER A 27 76.60 -29.38 9.45
N ALA A 28 77.58 -29.27 10.32
CA ALA A 28 78.19 -28.03 10.77
C ALA A 28 78.82 -27.24 9.61
N LYS A 29 78.55 -25.94 9.57
CA LYS A 29 79.50 -24.94 9.07
C LYS A 29 79.33 -23.68 9.90
N GLN A 30 80.25 -23.50 10.86
CA GLN A 30 80.36 -22.26 11.61
C GLN A 30 80.67 -21.12 10.65
N VAL A 31 79.71 -20.25 10.44
CA VAL A 31 79.94 -18.87 10.01
C VAL A 31 79.53 -18.02 11.20
N LYS A 32 80.50 -17.38 11.85
CA LYS A 32 80.20 -16.30 12.79
C LYS A 32 79.56 -15.18 11.98
N VAL A 33 78.24 -15.12 12.00
CA VAL A 33 77.44 -13.98 11.55
C VAL A 33 76.90 -13.32 12.82
N ASN A 34 76.99 -12.00 12.91
CA ASN A 34 76.55 -11.21 14.06
C ASN A 34 75.08 -11.53 14.44
N ASP A 35 74.87 -12.33 15.49
CA ASP A 35 73.55 -12.69 16.01
C ASP A 35 72.70 -11.45 16.40
N GLU A 36 73.35 -10.37 16.85
CA GLU A 36 72.69 -9.11 17.22
C GLU A 36 72.05 -8.38 16.01
N GLU A 37 72.65 -8.47 14.82
CA GLU A 37 72.15 -7.81 13.61
C GLU A 37 70.91 -8.53 13.04
N LEU A 38 70.89 -9.86 13.16
CA LEU A 38 69.77 -10.70 12.75
C LEU A 38 68.54 -10.48 13.66
N ASP A 39 68.75 -10.29 14.96
CA ASP A 39 67.67 -10.04 15.92
C ASP A 39 67.15 -8.59 15.86
N LEU A 40 68.01 -7.60 15.60
CA LEU A 40 67.55 -6.24 15.30
C LEU A 40 66.65 -6.20 14.06
N LYS A 41 67.01 -6.93 13.00
CA LYS A 41 66.22 -6.97 11.76
C LYS A 41 64.84 -7.58 11.97
N LYS A 42 64.73 -8.67 12.75
CA LYS A 42 63.44 -9.26 13.14
C LYS A 42 62.61 -8.30 14.00
N MET A 43 63.25 -7.57 14.92
CA MET A 43 62.61 -6.54 15.74
C MET A 43 62.01 -5.41 14.88
N PHE A 44 62.75 -4.92 13.89
CA PHE A 44 62.24 -3.92 12.94
C PHE A 44 61.07 -4.43 12.11
N GLU A 45 61.14 -5.68 11.65
CA GLU A 45 60.06 -6.29 10.88
C GLU A 45 58.80 -6.50 11.73
N LEU A 46 58.97 -6.89 13.00
CA LEU A 46 57.86 -6.97 13.97
C LEU A 46 57.23 -5.60 14.21
N MET A 47 58.03 -4.54 14.40
CA MET A 47 57.52 -3.17 14.55
C MET A 47 56.77 -2.70 13.31
N ALA A 48 57.26 -3.00 12.11
CA ALA A 48 56.56 -2.69 10.86
C ALA A 48 55.21 -3.43 10.79
N GLN A 49 55.18 -4.72 11.15
CA GLN A 49 53.93 -5.48 11.22
C GLN A 49 52.97 -4.92 12.27
N MET A 50 53.46 -4.51 13.44
CA MET A 50 52.64 -3.86 14.47
C MET A 50 52.02 -2.56 13.96
N ASN A 51 52.80 -1.70 13.29
CA ASN A 51 52.29 -0.47 12.70
C ASN A 51 51.20 -0.74 11.66
N THR A 52 51.40 -1.71 10.75
CA THR A 52 50.36 -2.06 9.77
C THR A 52 49.08 -2.61 10.41
N LYS A 53 49.19 -3.29 11.56
CA LYS A 53 48.03 -3.77 12.31
C LYS A 53 47.33 -2.62 13.04
N LEU A 54 48.06 -1.66 13.60
CA LEU A 54 47.51 -0.44 14.19
C LEU A 54 46.75 0.36 13.14
N ASP A 55 47.31 0.57 11.94
CA ASP A 55 46.62 1.26 10.85
C ASP A 55 45.30 0.57 10.44
N LYS A 56 45.27 -0.77 10.50
CA LYS A 56 44.04 -1.54 10.24
C LYS A 56 43.02 -1.36 11.36
N LEU A 57 43.46 -1.36 12.62
CA LEU A 57 42.58 -1.11 13.76
C LEU A 57 41.96 0.29 13.69
N ASP A 58 42.74 1.32 13.36
CA ASP A 58 42.24 2.69 13.19
C ASP A 58 41.20 2.82 12.06
N LYS A 59 41.35 2.01 11.01
CA LYS A 59 40.36 1.95 9.91
C LYS A 59 39.08 1.26 10.35
N ILE A 60 39.20 0.16 11.12
CA ILE A 60 38.06 -0.56 11.66
C ILE A 60 37.29 0.32 12.65
N GLU A 61 37.97 1.04 13.54
CA GLU A 61 37.34 1.95 14.50
C GLU A 61 36.53 3.05 13.80
N ARG A 62 37.11 3.69 12.78
CA ARG A 62 36.41 4.69 11.97
C ARG A 62 35.19 4.11 11.26
N HIS A 63 35.30 2.89 10.73
CA HIS A 63 34.18 2.23 10.08
C HIS A 63 33.06 1.88 11.08
N LEU A 64 33.42 1.37 12.26
CA LEU A 64 32.45 1.09 13.33
C LEU A 64 31.71 2.35 13.77
N ALA A 65 32.41 3.47 13.94
CA ALA A 65 31.78 4.75 14.27
C ALA A 65 30.77 5.20 13.19
N SER A 66 31.10 4.98 11.91
CA SER A 66 30.17 5.24 10.80
C SER A 66 28.94 4.33 10.85
N VAL A 67 29.13 3.03 11.08
CA VAL A 67 28.02 2.07 11.19
C VAL A 67 27.12 2.40 12.37
N ASP A 68 27.68 2.79 13.52
CA ASP A 68 26.89 3.22 14.67
C ASP A 68 26.05 4.46 14.37
N GLN A 69 26.57 5.39 13.56
CA GLN A 69 25.80 6.53 13.09
C GLN A 69 24.68 6.10 12.14
N ASP A 70 24.97 5.25 11.16
CA ASP A 70 23.95 4.73 10.24
C ASP A 70 22.83 3.98 10.99
N ILE A 71 23.17 3.24 12.05
CA ILE A 71 22.19 2.56 12.91
C ILE A 71 21.31 3.57 13.66
N LYS A 72 21.87 4.68 14.15
CA LYS A 72 21.09 5.74 14.82
C LYS A 72 20.12 6.39 13.83
N ASP A 73 20.62 6.78 12.66
CA ASP A 73 19.82 7.42 11.62
C ASP A 73 18.70 6.49 11.14
N LEU A 74 18.99 5.20 10.98
CA LEU A 74 17.99 4.20 10.62
C LEU A 74 16.91 4.04 11.69
N LYS A 75 17.28 4.06 12.98
CA LYS A 75 16.30 4.00 14.08
C LYS A 75 15.37 5.21 14.07
N GLU A 76 15.90 6.40 13.83
CA GLU A 76 15.12 7.63 13.73
C GLU A 76 14.19 7.62 12.50
N SER A 77 14.69 7.15 11.36
CA SER A 77 13.85 6.95 10.17
C SER A 77 12.71 5.97 10.43
N TYR A 78 12.98 4.87 11.15
CA TYR A 78 11.98 3.86 11.47
C TYR A 78 10.90 4.38 12.44
N THR A 79 11.28 5.17 13.46
CA THR A 79 10.30 5.78 14.36
C THR A 79 9.41 6.78 13.63
N PHE A 80 9.98 7.58 12.72
CA PHE A 80 9.22 8.48 11.87
C PHE A 80 8.22 7.72 10.99
N VAL A 81 8.69 6.70 10.25
CA VAL A 81 7.82 5.90 9.36
C VAL A 81 6.68 5.24 10.12
N ASN A 82 6.94 4.69 11.32
CA ASN A 82 5.89 4.12 12.14
C ASN A 82 4.86 5.16 12.60
N ALA A 83 5.30 6.34 13.02
CA ALA A 83 4.40 7.42 13.40
C ALA A 83 3.50 7.83 12.23
N THR A 84 4.06 7.98 11.03
CA THR A 84 3.30 8.28 9.81
C THR A 84 2.33 7.14 9.44
N ALA A 85 2.75 5.89 9.59
CA ALA A 85 1.89 4.73 9.31
C ALA A 85 0.69 4.67 10.26
N ASP A 86 0.90 4.96 11.55
CA ASP A 86 -0.17 5.03 12.54
C ASP A 86 -1.14 6.19 12.27
N GLU A 87 -0.63 7.36 11.90
CA GLU A 87 -1.45 8.50 11.49
C GLU A 87 -2.30 8.15 10.27
N LEU A 88 -1.69 7.56 9.23
CA LEU A 88 -2.38 7.13 8.03
C LEU A 88 -3.49 6.10 8.35
N LYS A 89 -3.23 5.17 9.27
CA LYS A 89 -4.22 4.20 9.74
C LYS A 89 -5.39 4.87 10.45
N ARG A 90 -5.14 5.90 11.28
CA ARG A 90 -6.19 6.70 11.93
C ARG A 90 -7.01 7.48 10.90
N ALA A 91 -6.36 8.18 9.97
CA ALA A 91 -7.02 8.93 8.90
C ALA A 91 -7.89 8.01 8.02
N LYS A 92 -7.39 6.83 7.67
CA LYS A 92 -8.16 5.81 6.93
C LYS A 92 -9.40 5.36 7.69
N ARG A 93 -9.30 5.10 9.00
CA ARG A 93 -10.45 4.74 9.83
C ARG A 93 -11.51 5.84 9.86
N HIS A 94 -11.08 7.10 10.01
CA HIS A 94 -11.99 8.23 10.01
C HIS A 94 -12.72 8.38 8.66
N LYS A 95 -11.98 8.33 7.53
CA LYS A 95 -12.59 8.36 6.20
C LYS A 95 -13.57 7.21 5.97
N ASN A 96 -13.24 5.99 6.42
CA ASN A 96 -14.15 4.85 6.31
C ASN A 96 -15.45 5.05 7.11
N TYR A 97 -15.38 5.69 8.28
CA TYR A 97 -16.57 6.04 9.05
C TYR A 97 -17.43 7.06 8.30
N SER A 98 -16.83 8.11 7.74
CA SER A 98 -17.54 9.11 6.93
C SER A 98 -18.20 8.48 5.70
N ILE A 99 -17.51 7.58 5.00
CA ILE A 99 -18.06 6.87 3.83
C ILE A 99 -19.29 6.07 4.25
N LYS A 100 -19.22 5.27 5.33
CA LYS A 100 -20.38 4.51 5.81
C LYS A 100 -21.57 5.40 6.17
N SER A 101 -21.31 6.53 6.84
CA SER A 101 -22.36 7.48 7.19
C SER A 101 -23.03 8.10 5.95
N LEU A 102 -22.25 8.37 4.91
CA LEU A 102 -22.77 8.85 3.62
C LEU A 102 -23.57 7.76 2.91
N GLU A 103 -23.08 6.52 2.86
CA GLU A 103 -23.80 5.38 2.28
C GLU A 103 -25.17 5.18 2.94
N GLU A 104 -25.22 5.20 4.28
CA GLU A 104 -26.49 5.12 5.01
C GLU A 104 -27.42 6.30 4.72
N SER A 105 -26.86 7.51 4.54
CA SER A 105 -27.64 8.69 4.21
C SER A 105 -28.23 8.61 2.80
N ILE A 106 -27.45 8.14 1.83
CA ILE A 106 -27.90 7.89 0.45
C ILE A 106 -29.03 6.85 0.47
N ALA A 107 -28.84 5.72 1.13
CA ALA A 107 -29.87 4.68 1.22
C ALA A 107 -31.19 5.20 1.81
N ARG A 108 -31.12 6.06 2.85
CA ARG A 108 -32.32 6.72 3.42
C ARG A 108 -32.99 7.67 2.43
N ILE A 109 -32.21 8.44 1.68
CA ILE A 109 -32.74 9.38 0.68
C ILE A 109 -33.42 8.61 -0.45
N GLU A 110 -32.79 7.55 -0.96
CA GLU A 110 -33.34 6.70 -2.01
C GLU A 110 -34.66 6.05 -1.58
N ALA A 111 -34.72 5.50 -0.36
CA ALA A 111 -35.94 4.94 0.18
C ALA A 111 -37.07 5.98 0.26
N LYS A 112 -36.76 7.20 0.75
CA LYS A 112 -37.74 8.30 0.78
C LYS A 112 -38.21 8.70 -0.61
N ASN A 113 -37.29 8.77 -1.58
CA ASN A 113 -37.62 9.16 -2.95
C ASN A 113 -38.53 8.11 -3.64
N ALA A 114 -38.28 6.82 -3.39
CA ALA A 114 -39.16 5.75 -3.87
C ALA A 114 -40.58 5.88 -3.29
N THR A 115 -40.70 6.16 -1.98
CA THR A 115 -41.99 6.39 -1.33
C THR A 115 -42.70 7.61 -1.92
N LEU A 116 -42.02 8.76 -2.03
CA LEU A 116 -42.60 9.98 -2.60
C LEU A 116 -43.07 9.78 -4.04
N THR A 117 -42.29 9.05 -4.85
CA THR A 117 -42.66 8.74 -6.24
C THR A 117 -43.95 7.91 -6.28
N LYS A 118 -44.09 6.93 -5.39
CA LYS A 118 -45.30 6.13 -5.27
C LYS A 118 -46.49 6.98 -4.86
N GLU A 119 -46.36 7.78 -3.79
CA GLU A 119 -47.42 8.68 -3.31
C GLU A 119 -47.86 9.67 -4.40
N LEU A 120 -46.91 10.24 -5.14
CA LEU A 120 -47.20 11.15 -6.25
C LEU A 120 -48.01 10.45 -7.34
N ASN A 121 -47.62 9.24 -7.72
CA ASN A 121 -48.35 8.45 -8.71
C ASN A 121 -49.76 8.09 -8.23
N ASP A 122 -49.91 7.72 -6.96
CA ASP A 122 -51.20 7.40 -6.35
C ASP A 122 -52.11 8.65 -6.34
N ILE A 123 -51.59 9.80 -5.94
CA ILE A 123 -52.33 11.09 -5.95
C ILE A 123 -52.72 11.47 -7.37
N ARG A 124 -51.78 11.37 -8.34
CA ARG A 124 -52.07 11.68 -9.75
C ARG A 124 -53.17 10.77 -10.28
N ALA A 125 -53.07 9.47 -10.04
CA ALA A 125 -54.09 8.50 -10.45
C ALA A 125 -55.45 8.81 -9.80
N HIS A 126 -55.46 9.15 -8.51
CA HIS A 126 -56.68 9.53 -7.81
C HIS A 126 -57.31 10.80 -8.37
N SER A 127 -56.51 11.85 -8.60
CA SER A 127 -56.96 13.12 -9.16
C SER A 127 -57.47 13.00 -10.59
N MET A 128 -56.89 12.09 -11.40
CA MET A 128 -57.31 11.88 -12.79
C MET A 128 -58.41 10.82 -12.93
N ARG A 129 -58.81 10.14 -11.83
CA ARG A 129 -59.70 8.98 -11.87
C ARG A 129 -61.04 9.24 -12.55
N ASN A 130 -61.59 10.44 -12.36
CA ASN A 130 -62.90 10.81 -12.90
C ASN A 130 -62.78 11.68 -14.16
N ASN A 131 -61.56 11.86 -14.68
CA ASN A 131 -61.35 12.60 -15.92
C ASN A 131 -61.50 11.65 -17.10
N LEU A 132 -62.40 11.99 -18.02
CA LEU A 132 -62.52 11.29 -19.29
C LEU A 132 -61.73 12.08 -20.34
N VAL A 133 -60.74 11.42 -20.95
CA VAL A 133 -59.88 12.05 -21.96
C VAL A 133 -60.42 11.71 -23.34
N PHE A 134 -60.87 12.73 -24.05
CA PHE A 134 -61.27 12.62 -25.45
C PHE A 134 -60.07 12.97 -26.33
N TYR A 135 -59.79 12.11 -27.32
CA TYR A 135 -58.70 12.27 -28.27
C TYR A 135 -59.24 12.19 -29.70
N ASN A 136 -58.52 12.76 -30.66
CA ASN A 136 -58.88 12.81 -32.08
C ASN A 136 -60.20 13.54 -32.37
N LEU A 137 -60.50 14.61 -31.63
CA LEU A 137 -61.59 15.52 -31.98
C LEU A 137 -61.09 16.57 -32.99
N PRO A 138 -61.90 16.93 -34.00
CA PRO A 138 -61.53 17.96 -34.96
C PRO A 138 -61.49 19.33 -34.30
N GLU A 139 -60.36 20.04 -34.43
CA GLU A 139 -60.21 21.39 -33.89
C GLU A 139 -61.02 22.40 -34.72
N VAL A 140 -61.78 23.27 -34.05
CA VAL A 140 -62.61 24.30 -34.70
C VAL A 140 -62.32 25.67 -34.10
N GLU A 141 -62.29 26.71 -34.93
CA GLU A 141 -62.06 28.07 -34.48
C GLU A 141 -63.28 28.55 -33.66
N LYS A 142 -63.08 28.77 -32.35
CA LYS A 142 -64.12 29.02 -31.32
C LYS A 142 -64.99 27.82 -30.96
N GLU A 143 -64.35 26.72 -30.57
CA GLU A 143 -65.01 25.52 -30.08
C GLU A 143 -65.71 25.73 -28.71
N ASP A 144 -66.94 25.19 -28.58
CA ASP A 144 -67.62 25.02 -27.29
C ASP A 144 -67.43 23.57 -26.81
N PRO A 145 -66.61 23.32 -25.77
CA PRO A 145 -66.31 21.97 -25.30
C PRO A 145 -67.54 21.18 -24.86
N PHE A 146 -68.58 21.85 -24.34
CA PHE A 146 -69.78 21.17 -23.86
C PHE A 146 -70.61 20.61 -25.01
N VAL A 147 -70.74 21.38 -26.10
CA VAL A 147 -71.44 20.96 -27.31
C VAL A 147 -70.70 19.81 -27.97
N THR A 148 -69.37 19.93 -28.14
CA THR A 148 -68.55 18.86 -28.73
C THR A 148 -68.68 17.56 -27.93
N VAL A 149 -68.59 17.61 -26.60
CA VAL A 149 -68.74 16.41 -25.75
C VAL A 149 -70.14 15.82 -25.87
N ARG A 150 -71.19 16.65 -25.86
CA ARG A 150 -72.59 16.18 -26.01
C ARG A 150 -72.81 15.49 -27.35
N GLU A 151 -72.32 16.06 -28.44
CA GLU A 151 -72.41 15.45 -29.78
C GLU A 151 -71.65 14.12 -29.84
N VAL A 152 -70.48 14.02 -29.23
CA VAL A 152 -69.72 12.77 -29.14
C VAL A 152 -70.50 11.71 -28.36
N LEU A 153 -71.08 12.07 -27.21
CA LEU A 153 -71.88 11.15 -26.39
C LEU A 153 -73.15 10.67 -27.14
N ALA A 154 -73.88 11.57 -27.79
CA ALA A 154 -75.08 11.22 -28.56
C ALA A 154 -74.73 10.34 -29.78
N ASN A 155 -73.80 10.80 -30.63
CA ASN A 155 -73.53 10.19 -31.93
C ASN A 155 -72.70 8.89 -31.83
N LYS A 156 -71.74 8.83 -30.91
CA LYS A 156 -70.82 7.69 -30.79
C LYS A 156 -71.21 6.72 -29.69
N MET A 157 -71.74 7.22 -28.56
CA MET A 157 -72.07 6.41 -27.39
C MET A 157 -73.57 6.09 -27.27
N ARG A 158 -74.44 6.75 -28.06
CA ARG A 158 -75.92 6.62 -27.98
C ARG A 158 -76.47 6.95 -26.58
N ILE A 159 -75.82 7.89 -25.91
CA ILE A 159 -76.27 8.42 -24.62
C ILE A 159 -76.87 9.79 -24.90
N ASP A 160 -78.18 9.84 -25.05
CA ASP A 160 -78.93 11.09 -25.21
C ASP A 160 -79.37 11.63 -23.85
N GLU A 161 -79.31 12.95 -23.68
CA GLU A 161 -79.97 13.63 -22.57
C GLU A 161 -81.49 13.46 -22.74
N LYS A 162 -82.15 12.92 -21.71
CA LYS A 162 -83.63 12.89 -21.65
C LYS A 162 -84.21 14.27 -21.42
#